data_AF-A0A7W4ZAQ4-F1
#
_entry.id   AF-A0A7W4ZAQ4-F1
#
_cell.length_a   1.000
_cell.length_b   1.000
_cell.length_c   1.000
_cell.angle_alpha   90.00
_cell.angle_beta   90.00
_cell.angle_gamma   90.00
#
_symmetry.space_group_name_H-M   'P 1'
#
loop_
_entity.id
_entity.type
_entity.pdbx_description
1 polymer ?
#
loop_
_entity_poly.entity_id
_entity_poly.type
_entity_poly.pdbx_seq_one_letter_code
_entity_poly.pdbx_strand_id
1 'polypeptide(L)'
;MSDRRYIEYHRDALRECLAFWRESGVDLAGYNTVENTRDLDALRRHLGAKKIVLWGTSYGSHLALAALKEMEDRVERVVISSAEGLDQTVKLPARTD
;
A
#
# COMPACT_ATOMS: atom_id res chain seq x y z
N MET A 1 -16.18 14.02 -21.33
CA MET A 1 -14.96 13.54 -22.04
C MET A 1 -15.28 12.16 -22.58
N SER A 2 -14.87 11.80 -23.80
CA SER A 2 -15.09 10.41 -24.27
C SER A 2 -14.14 9.44 -23.56
N ASP A 3 -14.55 8.17 -23.43
CA ASP A 3 -13.73 7.11 -22.80
C ASP A 3 -12.32 7.05 -23.39
N ARG A 4 -12.21 7.18 -24.72
CA ARG A 4 -10.93 7.23 -25.43
C ARG A 4 -10.03 8.36 -24.91
N ARG A 5 -10.58 9.57 -24.79
CA ARG A 5 -9.84 10.73 -24.31
C ARG A 5 -9.48 10.61 -22.83
N TYR A 6 -10.29 9.90 -22.04
CA TYR A 6 -9.99 9.55 -20.64
C TYR A 6 -8.81 8.60 -20.51
N ILE A 7 -8.79 7.54 -21.32
CA ILE A 7 -7.68 6.59 -21.35
C ILE A 7 -6.38 7.25 -21.82
N GLU A 8 -6.45 8.07 -22.87
CA GLU A 8 -5.29 8.82 -23.38
C GLU A 8 -4.70 9.74 -22.30
N TYR A 9 -5.54 10.53 -21.63
CA TYR A 9 -5.12 11.42 -20.55
C TYR A 9 -4.37 10.69 -19.43
N HIS A 10 -4.90 9.56 -18.96
CA HIS A 10 -4.24 8.77 -17.90
C HIS A 10 -2.95 8.10 -18.35
N ARG A 11 -2.85 7.67 -19.61
CA ARG A 11 -1.60 7.12 -20.16
C ARG A 11 -0.53 8.18 -20.26
N ASP A 12 -0.88 9.38 -20.68
CA ASP A 12 0.07 10.49 -20.79
C ASP A 12 0.59 10.89 -19.41
N ALA A 13 -0.30 11.05 -18.43
CA ALA A 13 0.07 11.32 -17.04
C ALA A 13 0.95 10.19 -16.45
N LEU A 14 0.63 8.92 -16.70
CA LEU A 14 1.45 7.80 -16.24
C LEU A 14 2.86 7.86 -16.85
N ARG A 15 3.01 8.14 -18.15
CA ARG A 15 4.33 8.24 -18.78
C ARG A 15 5.16 9.38 -18.17
N GLU A 16 4.55 10.53 -17.92
CA GLU A 16 5.19 11.67 -17.27
C GLU A 16 5.69 11.31 -15.86
N CYS A 17 4.83 10.73 -15.02
CA CYS A 17 5.23 10.32 -13.66
C CYS A 17 6.34 9.26 -13.68
N LEU A 18 6.27 8.27 -14.57
CA LEU A 18 7.29 7.24 -14.68
C LEU A 18 8.66 7.83 -15.07
N ALA A 19 8.69 8.77 -16.03
CA ALA A 19 9.93 9.42 -16.45
C ALA A 19 10.53 10.25 -15.30
N PHE A 20 9.72 11.12 -14.69
CA PHE A 20 10.15 12.00 -13.59
C PHE A 20 10.83 11.23 -12.45
N TRP A 21 10.20 10.16 -11.96
CA TRP A 21 10.74 9.39 -10.83
C TRP A 21 11.96 8.56 -11.22
N ARG A 22 11.99 8.00 -12.43
CA ARG A 22 13.17 7.25 -12.92
C ARG A 22 14.39 8.16 -13.09
N GLU A 23 14.20 9.36 -13.64
CA GLU A 23 15.27 10.37 -13.76
C GLU A 23 15.77 10.83 -12.39
N SER A 24 14.89 10.83 -11.38
CA SER A 24 15.24 11.09 -9.97
C SER A 24 15.92 9.90 -9.27
N GLY A 25 16.20 8.81 -9.98
CA GLY A 25 16.83 7.61 -9.42
C GLY A 25 15.93 6.77 -8.52
N VAL A 26 14.60 6.97 -8.57
CA VAL A 26 13.63 6.26 -7.75
C VAL A 26 13.22 4.95 -8.42
N ASP A 27 13.38 3.84 -7.71
CA ASP A 27 12.85 2.54 -8.12
C ASP A 27 11.36 2.42 -7.77
N LEU A 28 10.52 2.66 -8.77
CA LEU A 28 9.06 2.57 -8.62
C LEU A 28 8.56 1.16 -8.34
N ALA A 29 9.34 0.11 -8.61
CA ALA A 29 8.95 -1.25 -8.23
C ALA A 29 8.85 -1.42 -6.70
N GLY A 30 9.56 -0.56 -5.95
CA GLY A 30 9.51 -0.55 -4.49
C GLY A 30 8.26 0.11 -3.89
N TYR A 31 7.43 0.80 -4.67
CA TYR A 31 6.27 1.54 -4.15
C TYR A 31 5.03 0.67 -4.13
N ASN A 32 5.01 -0.30 -3.23
CA ASN A 32 3.89 -1.20 -3.03
C ASN A 32 3.72 -1.60 -1.55
N THR A 33 2.58 -2.19 -1.22
CA THR A 33 2.24 -2.55 0.17
C THR A 33 3.18 -3.61 0.76
N VAL A 34 3.70 -4.54 -0.05
CA VAL A 34 4.63 -5.57 0.44
C VAL A 34 5.95 -4.94 0.86
N GLU A 35 6.48 -3.96 0.13
CA GLU A 35 7.64 -3.22 0.61
C GLU A 35 7.32 -2.40 1.87
N ASN A 36 6.11 -1.83 1.97
CA ASN A 36 5.71 -1.15 3.21
C ASN A 36 5.66 -2.10 4.43
N THR A 37 5.34 -3.39 4.29
CA THR A 37 5.43 -4.33 5.43
C THR A 37 6.88 -4.57 5.84
N ARG A 38 7.82 -4.58 4.88
CA ARG A 38 9.26 -4.66 5.17
C ARG A 38 9.77 -3.39 5.86
N ASP A 39 9.28 -2.22 5.47
CA ASP A 39 9.59 -0.95 6.13
C ASP A 39 9.12 -0.93 7.58
N LEU A 40 7.92 -1.47 7.86
CA LEU A 40 7.42 -1.65 9.23
C LEU A 40 8.34 -2.56 10.07
N ASP A 41 8.83 -3.66 9.50
CA ASP A 41 9.79 -4.54 10.20
C ASP A 41 11.16 -3.88 10.37
N ALA A 42 11.63 -3.12 9.38
CA ALA A 42 12.86 -2.34 9.49
C ALA A 42 12.76 -1.31 10.62
N LEU A 43 11.65 -0.59 10.69
CA LEU A 43 11.36 0.36 11.77
C LEU A 43 11.29 -0.34 13.13
N ARG A 44 10.62 -1.49 13.23
CA ARG A 44 10.58 -2.32 14.45
C ARG A 44 12.00 -2.62 14.95
N ARG A 45 12.87 -3.10 14.05
CA ARG A 45 14.27 -3.44 14.38
C ARG A 45 15.05 -2.20 14.80
N HIS A 46 14.90 -1.09 14.08
CA HIS A 46 15.56 0.18 14.39
C HIS A 46 15.19 0.68 15.79
N LEU A 47 13.93 0.52 16.20
CA LEU A 47 13.44 0.88 17.53
C LEU A 47 13.76 -0.17 18.61
N GLY A 48 14.43 -1.28 18.28
CA GLY A 48 14.76 -2.35 19.22
C GLY A 48 13.54 -3.13 19.74
N ALA A 49 12.39 -3.03 19.08
CA ALA A 49 11.17 -3.67 19.52
C ALA A 49 11.14 -5.15 19.11
N LYS A 50 10.79 -6.06 20.03
CA LYS A 50 10.63 -7.48 19.68
C LYS A 50 9.43 -7.71 18.75
N LYS A 51 8.35 -6.96 18.97
CA LYS A 51 7.13 -6.95 18.17
C LYS A 51 6.55 -5.53 18.06
N ILE A 52 5.65 -5.29 17.11
CA ILE A 52 4.94 -4.01 16.93
C ILE A 52 3.45 -4.13 17.19
N VAL A 53 2.84 -3.03 17.66
CA VAL A 53 1.39 -2.86 17.70
C VAL A 53 1.00 -1.91 16.58
N LEU A 54 0.02 -2.30 15.78
CA LEU A 54 -0.43 -1.53 14.62
C LEU A 54 -1.84 -0.96 14.87
N TRP A 55 -2.04 0.30 14.52
CA TRP A 55 -3.38 0.88 14.35
C TRP A 55 -3.54 1.24 12.88
N GLY A 56 -4.30 0.42 12.15
CA GLY A 56 -4.59 0.60 10.73
C GLY A 56 -5.93 1.30 10.50
N THR A 57 -5.93 2.43 9.79
CA THR A 57 -7.16 3.10 9.33
C THR A 57 -7.15 3.28 7.81
N SER A 58 -8.27 3.08 7.12
CA SER A 58 -8.34 3.23 5.65
C SER A 58 -7.27 2.35 4.96
N TYR A 59 -6.43 2.85 4.06
CA TYR A 59 -5.28 2.11 3.51
C TYR A 59 -4.40 1.47 4.59
N GLY A 60 -4.25 2.13 5.75
CA GLY A 60 -3.50 1.57 6.88
C GLY A 60 -4.08 0.26 7.41
N SER A 61 -5.38 0.00 7.22
CA SER A 61 -5.98 -1.29 7.54
C SER A 61 -5.58 -2.39 6.54
N HIS A 62 -5.51 -2.06 5.25
CA HIS A 62 -4.97 -2.97 4.22
C HIS A 62 -3.50 -3.29 4.52
N LEU A 63 -2.69 -2.27 4.86
CA LEU A 63 -1.31 -2.46 5.29
C LEU A 63 -1.19 -3.29 6.57
N ALA A 64 -2.04 -3.06 7.57
CA ALA A 64 -2.02 -3.84 8.82
C ALA A 64 -2.37 -5.32 8.57
N LEU A 65 -3.33 -5.60 7.68
CA LEU A 65 -3.66 -6.97 7.26
C LEU A 65 -2.52 -7.59 6.44
N ALA A 66 -1.86 -6.83 5.57
CA ALA A 66 -0.68 -7.29 4.85
C ALA A 66 0.49 -7.60 5.80
N ALA A 67 0.70 -6.77 6.82
CA ALA A 67 1.70 -7.01 7.86
C ALA A 67 1.41 -8.28 8.66
N LEU A 68 0.14 -8.55 9.01
CA LEU A 68 -0.24 -9.82 9.62
C LEU A 68 0.09 -11.01 8.71
N LYS A 69 -0.14 -10.89 7.40
CA LYS A 69 0.19 -11.95 6.44
C LYS A 69 1.69 -12.20 6.27
N GLU A 70 2.50 -11.14 6.23
CA GLU A 70 3.94 -11.22 5.95
C GLU A 70 4.82 -11.40 7.20
N MET A 71 4.32 -11.06 8.39
CA MET A 71 5.11 -11.00 9.62
C MET A 71 4.31 -11.20 10.91
N GLU A 72 3.34 -12.12 10.92
CA GLU A 72 2.49 -12.40 12.10
C GLU A 72 3.27 -12.62 13.40
N ASP A 73 4.42 -13.29 13.35
CA ASP A 73 5.27 -13.58 14.51
C ASP A 73 5.88 -12.31 15.14
N ARG A 74 5.90 -11.21 14.39
CA ARG A 74 6.47 -9.90 14.76
C ARG A 74 5.40 -8.84 15.06
N VAL A 75 4.11 -9.16 14.90
CA VAL A 75 2.99 -8.28 15.27
C VAL A 75 2.40 -8.75 16.60
N GLU A 76 2.26 -7.85 17.56
CA GLU A 76 1.70 -8.18 18.89
C GLU A 76 0.18 -7.98 18.93
N ARG A 77 -0.30 -6.85 18.42
CA ARG A 77 -1.74 -6.51 18.37
C ARG A 77 -2.04 -5.61 17.17
N VAL A 78 -3.29 -5.65 16.71
CA VAL A 78 -3.78 -4.78 15.64
C VAL A 78 -5.13 -4.18 16.05
N VAL A 79 -5.28 -2.88 15.83
CA VAL A 79 -6.56 -2.17 15.86
C VAL A 79 -6.89 -1.72 14.44
N ILE A 80 -8.11 -2.00 13.97
CA ILE A 80 -8.57 -1.62 12.63
C ILE A 80 -9.78 -0.68 12.75
N SER A 81 -9.74 0.42 11.99
CA SER A 81 -10.88 1.32 11.78
C SER A 81 -11.05 1.62 10.29
N SER A 82 -12.29 1.76 9.79
CA SER A 82 -12.58 2.01 8.36
C SER A 82 -11.84 1.02 7.42
N ALA A 83 -12.19 -0.26 7.54
CA ALA A 83 -11.43 -1.36 6.96
C ALA A 83 -11.44 -1.39 5.42
N GLU A 84 -10.27 -1.70 4.85
CA GLU A 84 -10.03 -2.12 3.48
C GLU A 84 -9.26 -3.46 3.55
N GLY A 85 -9.93 -4.55 3.16
CA GLY A 85 -9.35 -5.89 3.14
C GLY A 85 -8.30 -6.10 2.05
N LEU A 86 -7.58 -7.22 2.12
CA LEU A 86 -6.54 -7.58 1.14
C LEU A 86 -7.06 -7.69 -0.30
N ASP A 87 -8.32 -8.09 -0.48
CA ASP A 87 -8.97 -8.26 -1.80
C ASP A 87 -9.91 -7.09 -2.16
N GLN A 88 -9.75 -5.93 -1.50
CA GLN A 88 -10.67 -4.79 -1.61
C GLN A 88 -10.06 -3.53 -2.22
N THR A 89 -8.79 -3.54 -2.63
CA THR A 89 -8.14 -2.36 -3.24
C THR A 89 -8.67 -2.07 -4.64
N VAL A 90 -8.97 -3.10 -5.43
CA VAL A 90 -9.73 -2.93 -6.67
C VAL A 90 -11.22 -2.89 -6.32
N LYS A 91 -11.79 -1.68 -6.34
CA LYS A 91 -13.23 -1.48 -6.16
C LYS A 91 -13.96 -1.84 -7.45
N LEU A 92 -14.54 -3.05 -7.48
CA LEU A 92 -15.39 -3.46 -8.58
C LEU A 92 -16.74 -2.75 -8.49
N PRO A 93 -17.32 -2.23 -9.59
CA PRO A 93 -18.66 -1.62 -9.58
C PRO A 93 -19.74 -2.54 -9.02
N ALA A 94 -19.56 -3.86 -9.12
CA ALA A 94 -20.46 -4.85 -8.55
C ALA A 94 -20.36 -4.98 -7.01
N ARG A 95 -19.43 -4.27 -6.35
CA ARG A 95 -19.11 -4.37 -4.92
C ARG A 95 -19.13 -3.00 -4.22
N THR A 96 -19.85 -2.03 -4.78
CA THR A 96 -20.17 -0.75 -4.13
C THR A 96 -21.56 -0.87 -3.49
N ASP A 97 -21.59 -1.24 -2.22
CA ASP A 97 -22.75 -1.07 -1.32
C ASP A 97 -22.93 0.40 -0.91
#